data_AF-A0AAD4XX23-F1
#
_entry.id   AF-A0AAD4XX23-F1
#
_cell.length_a   1.000
_cell.length_b   1.000
_cell.length_c   1.000
_cell.angle_alpha   90.00
_cell.angle_beta   90.00
_cell.angle_gamma   90.00
#
_symmetry.space_group_name_H-M   'P 1'
#
loop_
_entity.id
_entity.type
_entity.pdbx_description
1 polymer ?
#
loop_
_entity_poly.entity_id
_entity_poly.type
_entity_poly.pdbx_seq_one_letter_code
_entity_poly.pdbx_strand_id
1 'polypeptide(L)'
;MRNFCISIPTLKQLSISNWCGAEESYSRLHVLKIDAPRLVTFSCWSYVPKEIFLSSTLALVEATVHVSADEKGISRLLRALAHVKCLTVYDCTLQAIYSTYGLSNNLLKLHNVKMLKISRALTSDQGLIALLKAVPNLESLVFDGRIDDELEDSDKDDGDDDHDADSVQGDNNQDNEDEGDVSDTALCGSCNECGDDSWALDIVTTGCLLPHLKSVCFQHFVGNPRAMKWVRLILRDAKALQMMAIIYYDTHLCYVNVKSKKELMEEMPTFPRASPSCVIKFCCKD
;
A
#
# COMPACT_ATOMS: atom_id res chain seq x y z
N MET A 1 -35.29 -8.07 0.48
CA MET A 1 -34.23 -7.34 -0.25
C MET A 1 -34.36 -5.87 0.08
N ARG A 2 -33.28 -5.19 0.49
CA ARG A 2 -33.29 -3.73 0.65
C ARG A 2 -32.52 -3.12 -0.52
N ASN A 3 -33.23 -2.41 -1.37
CA ASN A 3 -32.70 -1.66 -2.50
C ASN A 3 -32.74 -0.19 -2.12
N PHE A 4 -31.63 0.53 -2.31
CA PHE A 4 -31.56 1.96 -2.11
C PHE A 4 -31.30 2.64 -3.45
N CYS A 5 -32.14 3.61 -3.80
CA CYS A 5 -32.06 4.32 -5.07
C CYS A 5 -31.91 5.82 -4.82
N ILE A 6 -30.89 6.42 -5.42
CA ILE A 6 -30.70 7.87 -5.44
C ILE A 6 -30.92 8.32 -6.88
N SER A 7 -31.98 9.08 -7.14
CA SER A 7 -32.32 9.60 -8.47
C SER A 7 -32.44 11.11 -8.42
N ILE A 8 -31.28 11.79 -8.46
CA ILE A 8 -31.20 13.25 -8.30
C ILE A 8 -30.38 13.81 -9.49
N PRO A 9 -31.03 14.24 -10.58
CA PRO A 9 -30.35 14.67 -11.81
C PRO A 9 -29.41 15.87 -11.63
N THR A 10 -29.64 16.69 -10.61
CA THR A 10 -28.85 17.89 -10.30
C THR A 10 -27.70 17.63 -9.33
N LEU A 11 -27.62 16.43 -8.74
CA LEU A 11 -26.62 16.08 -7.74
C LEU A 11 -25.23 16.09 -8.36
N LYS A 12 -24.34 16.91 -7.78
CA LYS A 12 -22.94 17.03 -8.22
C LYS A 12 -21.96 16.26 -7.34
N GLN A 13 -22.31 16.07 -6.07
CA GLN A 13 -21.45 15.44 -5.09
C GLN A 13 -22.28 14.46 -4.26
N LEU A 14 -21.74 13.27 -4.03
CA LEU A 14 -22.38 12.25 -3.21
C LEU A 14 -21.33 11.62 -2.32
N SER A 15 -21.57 11.68 -1.01
CA SER A 15 -20.81 10.92 -0.03
C SER A 15 -21.75 9.94 0.67
N ILE A 16 -21.37 8.67 0.68
CA ILE A 16 -22.05 7.61 1.41
C ILE A 16 -21.09 7.15 2.49
N SER A 17 -21.38 7.52 3.73
CA SER A 17 -20.70 7.05 4.92
C SER A 17 -21.69 6.27 5.78
N ASN A 18 -21.38 5.01 6.06
CA ASN A 18 -22.10 4.24 7.07
C ASN A 18 -21.15 4.01 8.23
N TRP A 19 -20.98 5.02 9.06
CA TRP A 19 -20.38 4.82 10.36
C TRP A 19 -21.43 4.23 11.27
N CYS A 20 -21.33 2.94 11.58
CA CYS A 20 -22.01 2.44 12.76
C CYS A 20 -21.29 1.20 13.32
N GLY A 21 -20.68 1.39 14.48
CA GLY A 21 -20.06 0.34 15.30
C GLY A 21 -21.10 -0.56 15.97
N ALA A 22 -21.85 -1.33 15.18
CA ALA A 22 -22.66 -2.42 15.71
C ALA A 22 -22.51 -3.62 14.77
N GLU A 23 -21.80 -4.63 15.24
CA GLU A 23 -21.29 -5.79 14.50
C GLU A 23 -22.36 -6.70 13.85
N GLU A 24 -23.66 -6.45 13.99
CA GLU A 24 -24.64 -7.51 13.69
C GLU A 24 -25.81 -7.16 12.75
N SER A 25 -25.87 -5.97 12.12
CA SER A 25 -27.10 -5.63 11.35
C SER A 25 -26.98 -4.96 9.97
N TYR A 26 -25.76 -4.69 9.48
CA TYR A 26 -25.58 -3.93 8.22
C TYR A 26 -25.48 -4.75 6.93
N SER A 27 -25.51 -6.08 7.00
CA SER A 27 -25.46 -7.02 5.85
C SER A 27 -26.71 -7.00 4.95
N ARG A 28 -27.55 -5.97 5.01
CA ARG A 28 -28.90 -5.97 4.40
C ARG A 28 -29.02 -5.20 3.10
N LEU A 29 -28.12 -4.26 2.77
CA LEU A 29 -28.20 -3.55 1.49
C LEU A 29 -27.70 -4.45 0.36
N HIS A 30 -28.63 -4.93 -0.45
CA HIS A 30 -28.30 -5.83 -1.56
C HIS A 30 -27.95 -5.04 -2.81
N VAL A 31 -28.67 -3.94 -3.06
CA VAL A 31 -28.53 -3.14 -4.28
C VAL A 31 -28.50 -1.66 -3.95
N LEU A 32 -27.49 -0.96 -4.44
CA LEU A 32 -27.42 0.50 -4.49
C LEU A 32 -27.47 0.96 -5.95
N LYS A 33 -28.50 1.72 -6.30
CA LYS A 33 -28.63 2.34 -7.62
C LYS A 33 -28.50 3.85 -7.48
N ILE A 34 -27.61 4.45 -8.26
CA ILE A 34 -27.40 5.90 -8.28
C ILE A 34 -27.60 6.37 -9.72
N ASP A 35 -28.67 7.13 -9.92
CA ASP A 35 -29.02 7.81 -11.15
C ASP A 35 -28.83 9.33 -10.93
N ALA A 36 -27.60 9.77 -11.16
CA ALA A 36 -27.17 11.15 -10.99
C ALA A 36 -26.25 11.54 -12.17
N PRO A 37 -26.80 11.85 -13.37
CA PRO A 37 -26.00 12.12 -14.58
C PRO A 37 -25.04 13.31 -14.46
N ARG A 38 -25.23 14.21 -13.49
CA ARG A 38 -24.35 15.36 -13.24
C ARG A 38 -23.39 15.15 -12.07
N LEU A 39 -23.29 13.94 -11.54
CA LEU A 39 -22.41 13.61 -10.43
C LEU A 39 -20.95 13.75 -10.86
N VAL A 40 -20.20 14.60 -10.17
CA VAL A 40 -18.79 14.93 -10.44
C VAL A 40 -17.87 14.24 -9.45
N THR A 41 -18.27 14.18 -8.18
CA THR A 41 -17.51 13.52 -7.11
C THR A 41 -18.34 12.47 -6.39
N PHE A 42 -17.74 11.32 -6.15
CA PHE A 42 -18.34 10.22 -5.41
C PHE A 42 -17.41 9.80 -4.27
N SER A 43 -17.96 9.54 -3.09
CA SER A 43 -17.21 9.06 -1.94
C SER A 43 -17.96 7.92 -1.26
N CYS A 44 -17.26 6.82 -1.02
CA CYS A 44 -17.79 5.64 -0.34
C CYS A 44 -16.90 5.30 0.85
N TRP A 45 -17.48 5.37 2.05
CA TRP A 45 -16.82 5.21 3.35
C TRP A 45 -17.60 4.18 4.17
N SER A 46 -17.60 2.92 3.75
CA SER A 46 -18.48 1.89 4.32
C SER A 46 -18.42 0.57 3.54
N TYR A 47 -19.09 -0.44 4.11
CA TYR A 47 -19.71 -1.55 3.42
C TYR A 47 -20.21 -1.21 2.01
N VAL A 48 -19.68 -1.95 1.04
CA VAL A 48 -20.09 -2.00 -0.36
C VAL A 48 -21.23 -3.00 -0.47
N PRO A 49 -22.41 -2.56 -0.95
CA PRO A 49 -23.52 -3.47 -1.20
C PRO A 49 -23.12 -4.54 -2.22
N LYS A 50 -23.80 -5.69 -2.17
CA LYS A 50 -23.55 -6.79 -3.11
C LYS A 50 -23.56 -6.29 -4.56
N GLU A 51 -24.49 -5.42 -4.91
CA GLU A 51 -24.57 -4.81 -6.23
C GLU A 51 -24.60 -3.28 -6.12
N ILE A 52 -23.77 -2.64 -6.94
CA ILE A 52 -23.75 -1.20 -7.12
C ILE A 52 -23.90 -0.87 -8.60
N PHE A 53 -24.83 0.02 -8.90
CA PHE A 53 -25.09 0.53 -10.23
C PHE A 53 -24.93 2.05 -10.21
N LEU A 54 -23.85 2.54 -10.82
CA LEU A 54 -23.61 3.95 -11.07
C LEU A 54 -24.04 4.25 -12.51
N SER A 55 -25.24 4.82 -12.67
CA SER A 55 -25.74 5.29 -13.98
C SER A 55 -25.22 6.70 -14.31
N SER A 56 -24.37 7.29 -13.45
CA SER A 56 -23.71 8.58 -13.65
C SER A 56 -22.60 8.47 -14.70
N THR A 57 -22.97 8.36 -15.97
CA THR A 57 -22.02 8.09 -17.04
C THR A 57 -21.52 9.40 -17.67
N LEU A 58 -20.18 9.52 -17.76
CA LEU A 58 -19.34 10.62 -18.27
C LEU A 58 -19.02 11.81 -17.33
N ALA A 59 -19.91 12.24 -16.44
CA ALA A 59 -19.63 13.43 -15.61
C ALA A 59 -18.74 13.15 -14.39
N LEU A 60 -18.68 11.91 -13.90
CA LEU A 60 -17.95 11.54 -12.69
C LEU A 60 -16.44 11.61 -12.94
N VAL A 61 -15.77 12.56 -12.28
CA VAL A 61 -14.33 12.82 -12.46
C VAL A 61 -13.52 12.20 -11.33
N GLU A 62 -14.03 12.25 -10.11
CA GLU A 62 -13.29 11.90 -8.90
C GLU A 62 -14.05 10.91 -8.04
N ALA A 63 -13.34 9.91 -7.53
CA ALA A 63 -13.89 8.95 -6.58
C ALA A 63 -12.97 8.72 -5.39
N THR A 64 -13.56 8.58 -4.19
CA THR A 64 -12.86 8.17 -2.97
C THR A 64 -13.47 6.87 -2.46
N VAL A 65 -12.63 5.86 -2.20
CA VAL A 65 -13.06 4.53 -1.76
C VAL A 65 -12.32 4.13 -0.48
N HIS A 66 -13.08 3.99 0.60
CA HIS A 66 -12.63 3.55 1.91
C HIS A 66 -13.50 2.36 2.35
N VAL A 67 -13.00 1.14 2.13
CA VAL A 67 -13.75 -0.12 2.21
C VAL A 67 -12.87 -1.23 2.82
N SER A 68 -13.42 -2.10 3.67
CA SER A 68 -12.68 -3.17 4.37
C SER A 68 -12.67 -4.54 3.65
N ALA A 69 -11.82 -5.46 4.13
CA ALA A 69 -11.37 -6.68 3.43
C ALA A 69 -12.43 -7.75 3.09
N ASP A 70 -13.57 -7.76 3.75
CA ASP A 70 -14.56 -8.86 3.62
C ASP A 70 -15.52 -8.73 2.42
N GLU A 71 -15.18 -7.86 1.46
CA GLU A 71 -16.19 -7.30 0.56
C GLU A 71 -16.09 -7.78 -0.88
N LYS A 72 -16.90 -8.81 -1.19
CA LYS A 72 -17.16 -9.30 -2.56
C LYS A 72 -17.67 -8.21 -3.53
N GLY A 73 -18.05 -7.03 -3.02
CA GLY A 73 -18.53 -5.88 -3.79
C GLY A 73 -17.43 -4.98 -4.36
N ILE A 74 -16.19 -5.06 -3.88
CA ILE A 74 -15.13 -4.10 -4.24
C ILE A 74 -14.82 -4.10 -5.75
N SER A 75 -14.80 -5.26 -6.39
CA SER A 75 -14.57 -5.38 -7.83
C SER A 75 -15.67 -4.73 -8.66
N ARG A 76 -16.93 -4.82 -8.21
CA ARG A 76 -18.08 -4.18 -8.85
C ARG A 76 -18.04 -2.68 -8.66
N LEU A 77 -17.69 -2.22 -7.45
CA LEU A 77 -17.48 -0.81 -7.17
C LEU A 77 -16.39 -0.23 -8.07
N LEU A 78 -15.21 -0.83 -8.10
CA LEU A 78 -14.11 -0.34 -8.94
C LEU A 78 -14.46 -0.37 -10.43
N ARG A 79 -15.20 -1.40 -10.89
CA ARG A 79 -15.69 -1.45 -12.28
C ARG A 79 -16.67 -0.30 -12.57
N ALA A 80 -17.57 0.01 -11.64
CA ALA A 80 -18.49 1.13 -11.77
C ALA A 80 -17.75 2.49 -11.79
N LEU A 81 -16.52 2.53 -11.27
CA LEU A 81 -15.63 3.69 -11.27
C LEU A 81 -14.62 3.70 -12.44
N ALA A 82 -14.72 2.80 -13.43
CA ALA A 82 -13.72 2.68 -14.51
C ALA A 82 -13.54 3.93 -15.39
N HIS A 83 -14.46 4.89 -15.33
CA HIS A 83 -14.41 6.14 -16.08
C HIS A 83 -13.77 7.31 -15.35
N VAL A 84 -13.52 7.19 -14.04
CA VAL A 84 -12.99 8.31 -13.24
C VAL A 84 -11.55 8.63 -13.63
N LYS A 85 -11.17 9.90 -13.50
CA LYS A 85 -9.80 10.38 -13.77
C LYS A 85 -8.94 10.41 -12.53
N CYS A 86 -9.53 10.68 -11.37
CA CYS A 86 -8.87 10.70 -10.08
C CYS A 86 -9.51 9.67 -9.16
N LEU A 87 -8.70 8.74 -8.66
CA LEU A 87 -9.13 7.74 -7.68
C LEU A 87 -8.34 7.94 -6.39
N THR A 88 -9.04 8.04 -5.27
CA THR A 88 -8.45 8.02 -3.92
C THR A 88 -8.85 6.72 -3.25
N VAL A 89 -7.88 6.00 -2.71
CA VAL A 89 -8.09 4.75 -1.96
C VAL A 89 -7.40 4.82 -0.60
N TYR A 90 -7.89 4.02 0.34
CA TYR A 90 -7.33 3.83 1.68
C TYR A 90 -6.63 2.49 1.77
N ASP A 91 -5.74 2.31 2.74
CA ASP A 91 -4.99 1.07 2.87
C ASP A 91 -5.87 -0.15 3.13
N CYS A 92 -6.92 -0.07 3.96
CA CYS A 92 -7.86 -1.18 4.10
C CYS A 92 -8.57 -1.54 2.77
N THR A 93 -8.76 -0.57 1.86
CA THR A 93 -9.25 -0.84 0.50
C THR A 93 -8.20 -1.60 -0.31
N LEU A 94 -6.90 -1.28 -0.16
CA LEU A 94 -5.81 -2.02 -0.80
C LEU A 94 -5.71 -3.45 -0.28
N GLN A 95 -5.85 -3.64 1.05
CA GLN A 95 -5.93 -4.96 1.67
C GLN A 95 -7.13 -5.76 1.10
N ALA A 96 -8.30 -5.13 1.00
CA ALA A 96 -9.48 -5.74 0.39
C ALA A 96 -9.26 -6.12 -1.08
N ILE A 97 -8.55 -5.29 -1.85
CA ILE A 97 -8.13 -5.64 -3.21
C ILE A 97 -7.22 -6.87 -3.14
N TYR A 98 -6.17 -6.87 -2.33
CA TYR A 98 -5.27 -8.02 -2.25
C TYR A 98 -6.00 -9.32 -1.88
N SER A 99 -6.83 -9.31 -0.84
CA SER A 99 -7.59 -10.48 -0.38
C SER A 99 -8.59 -11.01 -1.40
N THR A 100 -9.23 -10.12 -2.18
CA THR A 100 -10.22 -10.53 -3.21
C THR A 100 -9.59 -10.87 -4.56
N TYR A 101 -8.41 -10.34 -4.87
CA TYR A 101 -7.74 -10.47 -6.17
C TYR A 101 -6.54 -11.40 -6.17
N GLY A 102 -6.25 -12.10 -5.06
CA GLY A 102 -5.13 -13.05 -4.93
C GLY A 102 -5.02 -14.15 -6.01
N LEU A 103 -5.93 -14.21 -6.99
CA LEU A 103 -5.93 -15.17 -8.09
C LEU A 103 -6.36 -14.63 -9.48
N SER A 104 -6.69 -13.33 -9.68
CA SER A 104 -7.19 -12.86 -11.00
C SER A 104 -6.61 -11.54 -11.49
N ASN A 105 -5.36 -11.61 -11.97
CA ASN A 105 -4.56 -10.50 -12.51
C ASN A 105 -5.14 -9.76 -13.75
N ASN A 106 -6.35 -10.08 -14.24
CA ASN A 106 -6.75 -9.73 -15.61
C ASN A 106 -8.08 -9.00 -15.81
N LEU A 107 -8.90 -8.75 -14.77
CA LEU A 107 -10.28 -8.30 -15.00
C LEU A 107 -10.55 -6.81 -14.73
N LEU A 108 -9.81 -6.16 -13.84
CA LEU A 108 -10.04 -4.74 -13.56
C LEU A 108 -9.07 -3.89 -14.37
N LYS A 109 -9.61 -3.10 -15.31
CA LYS A 109 -8.84 -2.14 -16.10
C LYS A 109 -9.44 -0.75 -15.96
N LEU A 110 -8.78 0.08 -15.18
CA LEU A 110 -9.12 1.47 -14.88
C LEU A 110 -8.31 2.41 -15.78
N HIS A 111 -8.42 2.23 -17.10
CA HIS A 111 -7.61 2.94 -18.11
C HIS A 111 -7.74 4.47 -18.09
N ASN A 112 -8.83 4.99 -17.53
CA ASN A 112 -9.10 6.43 -17.48
C ASN A 112 -8.47 7.12 -16.27
N VAL A 113 -8.04 6.35 -15.25
CA VAL A 113 -7.42 6.89 -14.06
C VAL A 113 -6.06 7.45 -14.43
N LYS A 114 -5.90 8.76 -14.24
CA LYS A 114 -4.67 9.52 -14.45
C LYS A 114 -3.98 9.89 -13.16
N MET A 115 -4.75 10.00 -12.08
CA MET A 115 -4.25 10.31 -10.75
C MET A 115 -4.75 9.27 -9.74
N LEU A 116 -3.83 8.67 -9.00
CA LEU A 116 -4.09 7.77 -7.90
C LEU A 116 -3.57 8.42 -6.62
N LYS A 117 -4.42 8.52 -5.60
CA LYS A 117 -4.07 9.00 -4.27
C LYS A 117 -4.26 7.87 -3.26
N ILE A 118 -3.21 7.56 -2.51
CA ILE A 118 -3.27 6.65 -1.36
C ILE A 118 -3.40 7.54 -0.12
N SER A 119 -4.55 7.47 0.55
CA SER A 119 -4.81 8.30 1.73
C SER A 119 -4.52 7.52 3.01
N ARG A 120 -3.98 8.23 4.01
CA ARG A 120 -3.51 7.67 5.30
C ARG A 120 -2.33 6.70 5.13
N ALA A 121 -2.01 5.97 6.20
CA ALA A 121 -0.88 5.07 6.27
C ALA A 121 -1.01 3.92 5.26
N LEU A 122 0.02 3.67 4.45
CA LEU A 122 0.16 2.48 3.61
C LEU A 122 0.88 1.38 4.39
N THR A 123 0.26 0.20 4.47
CA THR A 123 0.84 -1.01 5.04
C THR A 123 0.80 -2.20 4.08
N SER A 124 0.03 -2.14 2.98
CA SER A 124 -0.11 -3.24 2.02
C SER A 124 0.56 -2.95 0.67
N ASP A 125 1.77 -3.50 0.46
CA ASP A 125 2.49 -3.39 -0.81
C ASP A 125 1.76 -4.14 -1.94
N GLN A 126 1.29 -5.37 -1.67
CA GLN A 126 0.66 -6.23 -2.67
C GLN A 126 -0.66 -5.65 -3.17
N GLY A 127 -1.46 -5.04 -2.28
CA GLY A 127 -2.69 -4.36 -2.65
C GLY A 127 -2.44 -3.16 -3.56
N LEU A 128 -1.39 -2.37 -3.28
CA LEU A 128 -0.98 -1.26 -4.13
C LEU A 128 -0.47 -1.75 -5.49
N ILE A 129 0.37 -2.78 -5.54
CA ILE A 129 0.87 -3.37 -6.78
C ILE A 129 -0.29 -3.88 -7.64
N ALA A 130 -1.25 -4.59 -7.06
CA ALA A 130 -2.44 -5.07 -7.75
C ALA A 130 -3.26 -3.91 -8.34
N LEU A 131 -3.43 -2.82 -7.58
CA LEU A 131 -4.12 -1.64 -8.07
C LEU A 131 -3.34 -0.93 -9.19
N LEU A 132 -2.01 -0.81 -9.07
CA LEU A 132 -1.16 -0.21 -10.11
C LEU A 132 -1.25 -0.97 -11.43
N LYS A 133 -1.27 -2.32 -11.38
CA LYS A 133 -1.53 -3.16 -12.57
C LYS A 133 -2.89 -2.86 -13.21
N ALA A 134 -3.89 -2.48 -12.41
CA ALA A 134 -5.22 -2.12 -12.90
C ALA A 134 -5.31 -0.69 -13.47
N VAL A 135 -4.35 0.21 -13.21
CA VAL A 135 -4.31 1.60 -13.70
C VAL A 135 -3.15 1.85 -14.68
N PRO A 136 -3.07 1.17 -15.84
CA PRO A 136 -1.87 1.18 -16.69
C PRO A 136 -1.51 2.54 -17.30
N ASN A 137 -2.45 3.49 -17.33
CA ASN A 137 -2.27 4.83 -17.90
C ASN A 137 -2.06 5.92 -16.83
N LEU A 138 -1.67 5.51 -15.61
CA LEU A 138 -1.45 6.40 -14.49
C LEU A 138 -0.36 7.43 -14.81
N GLU A 139 -0.66 8.71 -14.57
CA GLU A 139 0.27 9.81 -14.80
C GLU A 139 0.77 10.44 -13.48
N SER A 140 -0.01 10.34 -12.40
CA SER A 140 0.35 10.88 -11.08
C SER A 140 0.01 9.91 -9.95
N LEU A 141 0.97 9.66 -9.07
CA LEU A 141 0.79 8.89 -7.84
C LEU A 141 1.06 9.78 -6.62
N VAL A 142 0.13 9.82 -5.67
CA VAL A 142 0.27 10.62 -4.45
C VAL A 142 0.09 9.72 -3.23
N PHE A 143 1.07 9.72 -2.34
CA PHE A 143 0.96 9.15 -1.00
C PHE A 143 0.59 10.29 -0.05
N ASP A 144 -0.70 10.40 0.25
CA ASP A 144 -1.33 11.38 1.16
C ASP A 144 -1.42 10.81 2.58
N GLY A 145 -0.27 10.34 3.04
CA GLY A 145 -0.09 9.67 4.32
C GLY A 145 1.29 9.05 4.39
N ARG A 146 1.57 8.44 5.54
CA ARG A 146 2.84 7.77 5.80
C ARG A 146 2.89 6.40 5.11
N ILE A 147 4.08 5.87 4.91
CA ILE A 147 4.28 4.46 4.55
C ILE A 147 4.87 3.85 5.81
N ASP A 148 4.10 3.06 6.54
CA ASP A 148 4.58 2.43 7.78
C ASP A 148 5.37 1.18 7.43
N ASP A 149 6.38 0.78 8.19
CA ASP A 149 7.03 -0.52 7.99
C ASP A 149 6.12 -1.66 8.50
N GLU A 150 6.46 -2.91 8.18
CA GLU A 150 5.98 -4.05 8.97
C GLU A 150 6.46 -3.81 10.40
N LEU A 151 5.54 -3.68 11.35
CA LEU A 151 5.91 -3.70 12.76
C LEU A 151 6.63 -5.03 12.97
N GLU A 152 7.92 -5.00 13.33
CA GLU A 152 8.49 -6.13 14.04
C GLU A 152 7.61 -6.28 15.28
N ASP A 153 6.89 -7.40 15.38
CA ASP A 153 6.21 -7.77 16.59
C ASP A 153 7.29 -7.68 17.68
N SER A 154 7.25 -6.61 18.46
CA SER A 154 8.11 -6.51 19.63
C SER A 154 7.64 -7.66 20.49
N ASP A 155 8.42 -8.75 20.52
CA ASP A 155 8.20 -9.87 21.41
C ASP A 155 7.90 -9.27 22.77
N LYS A 156 6.63 -9.39 23.19
CA LYS A 156 6.29 -9.19 24.59
C LYS A 156 6.91 -10.40 25.25
N ASP A 157 8.15 -10.22 25.67
CA ASP A 157 8.82 -11.07 26.62
C ASP A 157 8.02 -10.91 27.92
N ASP A 158 6.91 -11.66 28.01
CA ASP A 158 6.20 -11.91 29.25
C ASP A 158 7.15 -12.81 30.07
N GLY A 159 8.16 -12.17 30.67
CA GLY A 159 9.04 -12.77 31.65
C GLY A 159 8.22 -13.15 32.86
N ASP A 160 7.68 -14.36 32.86
CA ASP A 160 7.26 -15.07 34.07
C ASP A 160 8.54 -15.48 34.83
N ASP A 161 9.06 -14.55 35.62
CA ASP A 161 9.99 -14.81 36.72
C ASP A 161 9.23 -15.54 37.84
N ASP A 162 9.03 -16.86 37.70
CA ASP A 162 8.74 -17.72 38.85
C ASP A 162 10.03 -18.44 39.27
N HIS A 163 10.75 -17.76 40.18
CA HIS A 163 11.73 -18.39 41.04
C HIS A 163 11.02 -19.33 42.01
N ASP A 164 11.17 -20.64 41.84
CA ASP A 164 11.04 -21.57 42.95
C ASP A 164 12.24 -22.54 42.99
N ALA A 165 13.02 -22.36 44.05
CA ALA A 165 14.06 -23.27 44.49
C ALA A 165 13.42 -24.44 45.25
N ASP A 166 13.80 -25.68 44.94
CA ASP A 166 14.71 -26.45 45.80
C ASP A 166 14.86 -27.92 45.34
N SER A 167 16.13 -28.40 45.36
CA SER A 167 16.57 -29.75 45.76
C SER A 167 16.12 -30.99 44.92
N VAL A 168 16.90 -32.03 44.58
CA VAL A 168 18.21 -32.57 45.02
C VAL A 168 18.65 -33.67 44.02
N GLN A 169 19.93 -33.64 43.63
CA GLN A 169 20.90 -34.76 43.49
C GLN A 169 20.69 -35.95 42.53
N GLY A 170 21.72 -36.23 41.73
CA GLY A 170 21.95 -37.52 41.06
C GLY A 170 23.12 -37.50 40.08
N ASP A 171 24.29 -37.96 40.53
CA ASP A 171 25.56 -38.06 39.81
C ASP A 171 25.51 -38.90 38.51
N ASN A 172 26.34 -38.57 37.51
CA ASN A 172 27.52 -39.37 37.13
C ASN A 172 28.19 -38.91 35.82
N ASN A 173 29.52 -38.89 35.88
CA ASN A 173 30.50 -38.58 34.84
C ASN A 173 30.39 -39.50 33.60
N GLN A 174 30.84 -39.00 32.44
CA GLN A 174 31.92 -39.66 31.72
C GLN A 174 32.53 -38.79 30.62
N ASP A 175 33.86 -38.72 30.70
CA ASP A 175 34.81 -38.11 29.79
C ASP A 175 34.72 -38.71 28.37
N ASN A 176 35.14 -37.93 27.38
CA ASN A 176 36.15 -38.34 26.39
C ASN A 176 36.71 -37.10 25.68
N GLU A 177 38.01 -36.93 25.83
CA GLU A 177 38.87 -36.11 24.98
C GLU A 177 39.03 -36.80 23.62
N ASP A 178 39.03 -36.06 22.51
CA ASP A 178 39.86 -36.43 21.36
C ASP A 178 40.21 -35.21 20.50
N GLU A 179 41.38 -35.29 19.92
CA GLU A 179 42.23 -34.23 19.42
C GLU A 179 41.86 -33.71 18.02
N GLY A 180 42.48 -32.58 17.66
CA GLY A 180 43.26 -32.60 16.43
C GLY A 180 42.70 -31.86 15.21
N ASP A 181 43.33 -30.71 14.99
CA ASP A 181 43.95 -30.34 13.71
C ASP A 181 43.17 -29.46 12.72
N VAL A 182 43.97 -28.58 12.15
CA VAL A 182 43.69 -27.36 11.42
C VAL A 182 43.82 -27.65 9.94
N SER A 183 42.88 -27.24 9.10
CA SER A 183 43.24 -26.72 7.76
C SER A 183 42.07 -26.02 7.06
N ASP A 184 42.32 -24.74 6.78
CA ASP A 184 42.00 -23.99 5.57
C ASP A 184 40.73 -24.35 4.79
N THR A 185 39.69 -23.55 4.99
CA THR A 185 38.82 -23.20 3.87
C THR A 185 38.40 -21.74 3.99
N ALA A 186 39.05 -20.89 3.20
CA ALA A 186 38.60 -19.54 2.93
C ALA A 186 37.24 -19.62 2.23
N LEU A 187 36.15 -19.52 3.00
CA LEU A 187 34.82 -19.28 2.46
C LEU A 187 34.61 -17.78 2.36
N CYS A 188 34.60 -17.35 1.10
CA CYS A 188 34.15 -16.05 0.62
C CYS A 188 32.89 -15.58 1.36
N GLY A 189 32.88 -14.29 1.71
CA GLY A 189 31.89 -13.64 2.57
C GLY A 189 30.46 -14.04 2.29
N SER A 190 29.79 -14.53 3.34
CA SER A 190 28.34 -14.67 3.37
C SER A 190 27.73 -13.27 3.34
N CYS A 191 27.30 -12.82 2.16
CA CYS A 191 26.43 -11.66 2.01
C CYS A 191 25.06 -12.03 2.57
N ASN A 192 24.89 -11.89 3.88
CA ASN A 192 23.60 -12.02 4.55
C ASN A 192 22.78 -10.74 4.34
N GLU A 193 22.28 -10.54 3.12
CA GLU A 193 21.16 -9.64 2.83
C GLU A 193 20.30 -10.26 1.72
N CYS A 194 19.71 -11.43 2.00
CA CYS A 194 18.56 -11.91 1.23
C CYS A 194 17.29 -11.36 1.87
N GLY A 195 17.11 -10.04 1.78
CA GLY A 195 15.80 -9.43 1.98
C GLY A 195 14.85 -10.01 0.94
N ASP A 196 13.72 -10.54 1.40
CA ASP A 196 12.71 -11.16 0.54
C ASP A 196 12.18 -10.15 -0.49
N ASP A 197 12.73 -10.24 -1.70
CA ASP A 197 12.38 -9.45 -2.88
C ASP A 197 11.26 -10.12 -3.69
N SER A 198 10.39 -10.90 -3.02
CA SER A 198 9.26 -11.64 -3.60
C SER A 198 8.39 -10.80 -4.55
N TRP A 199 8.23 -9.49 -4.33
CA TRP A 199 7.52 -8.61 -5.28
C TRP A 199 8.38 -8.02 -6.41
N ALA A 200 9.71 -7.96 -6.27
CA ALA A 200 10.60 -7.61 -7.37
C ALA A 200 10.56 -8.68 -8.48
N LEU A 201 10.40 -9.95 -8.10
CA LEU A 201 10.24 -11.09 -9.01
C LEU A 201 8.99 -10.98 -9.91
N ASP A 202 7.87 -10.51 -9.36
CA ASP A 202 6.60 -10.33 -10.09
C ASP A 202 6.66 -9.14 -11.10
N ILE A 203 7.59 -8.20 -10.88
CA ILE A 203 7.85 -7.07 -11.78
C ILE A 203 8.74 -7.50 -12.95
N VAL A 204 9.79 -8.28 -12.67
CA VAL A 204 10.73 -8.79 -13.70
C VAL A 204 10.00 -9.59 -14.78
N THR A 205 8.89 -10.26 -14.43
CA THR A 205 8.09 -11.06 -15.36
C THR A 205 7.00 -10.28 -16.11
N THR A 206 6.58 -9.09 -15.65
CA THR A 206 5.42 -8.36 -16.22
C THR A 206 5.77 -7.10 -17.00
N GLY A 207 7.04 -6.66 -17.00
CA GLY A 207 7.48 -5.44 -17.69
C GLY A 207 7.40 -4.18 -16.82
N CYS A 208 7.41 -3.00 -17.45
CA CYS A 208 7.38 -1.71 -16.74
C CYS A 208 5.99 -1.48 -16.13
N LEU A 209 5.85 -1.55 -14.80
CA LEU A 209 4.59 -1.29 -14.08
C LEU A 209 4.06 0.14 -14.25
N LEU A 210 4.94 1.09 -14.56
CA LEU A 210 4.67 2.53 -14.52
C LEU A 210 5.09 3.24 -15.81
N PRO A 211 4.59 2.81 -16.98
CA PRO A 211 5.11 3.28 -18.28
C PRO A 211 4.79 4.76 -18.55
N HIS A 212 3.73 5.29 -17.94
CA HIS A 212 3.21 6.64 -18.18
C HIS A 212 3.28 7.56 -16.97
N LEU A 213 3.86 7.10 -15.86
CA LEU A 213 3.93 7.86 -14.62
C LEU A 213 4.87 9.06 -14.79
N LYS A 214 4.34 10.27 -14.63
CA LYS A 214 5.05 11.55 -14.81
C LYS A 214 5.39 12.21 -13.48
N SER A 215 4.54 12.05 -12.46
CA SER A 215 4.75 12.67 -11.15
C SER A 215 4.47 11.73 -10.00
N VAL A 216 5.31 11.79 -8.96
CA VAL A 216 5.07 11.15 -7.67
C VAL A 216 5.21 12.16 -6.55
N CYS A 217 4.32 12.11 -5.57
CA CYS A 217 4.38 12.96 -4.38
C CYS A 217 4.21 12.12 -3.11
N PHE A 218 5.19 12.19 -2.22
CA PHE A 218 5.13 11.61 -0.88
C PHE A 218 4.89 12.74 0.13
N GLN A 219 3.73 12.81 0.78
CA GLN A 219 3.35 13.95 1.62
C GLN A 219 3.85 13.90 3.07
N HIS A 220 4.07 12.69 3.60
CA HIS A 220 4.48 12.44 4.98
C HIS A 220 5.64 11.45 4.99
N PHE A 221 6.72 11.82 4.29
CA PHE A 221 7.85 10.91 4.08
C PHE A 221 8.80 10.92 5.27
N VAL A 222 9.04 9.74 5.84
CA VAL A 222 9.95 9.53 6.99
C VAL A 222 11.17 8.68 6.63
N GLY A 223 11.38 8.33 5.36
CA GLY A 223 12.64 7.69 4.92
C GLY A 223 12.92 6.30 5.50
N ASN A 224 11.89 5.60 5.98
CA ASN A 224 12.02 4.25 6.51
C ASN A 224 12.24 3.19 5.39
N PRO A 225 12.63 1.95 5.72
CA PRO A 225 12.94 0.92 4.73
C PRO A 225 11.84 0.70 3.68
N ARG A 226 10.56 0.58 4.06
CA ARG A 226 9.46 0.37 3.10
C ARG A 226 9.27 1.58 2.18
N ALA A 227 9.27 2.80 2.72
CA ALA A 227 9.15 4.02 1.92
C ALA A 227 10.32 4.16 0.92
N MET A 228 11.54 3.82 1.36
CA MET A 228 12.73 3.81 0.51
C MET A 228 12.66 2.74 -0.57
N LYS A 229 12.07 1.58 -0.29
CA LYS A 229 11.83 0.52 -1.29
C LYS A 229 10.90 1.01 -2.41
N TRP A 230 9.83 1.72 -2.08
CA TRP A 230 8.95 2.35 -3.07
C TRP A 230 9.64 3.44 -3.91
N VAL A 231 10.46 4.28 -3.28
CA VAL A 231 11.28 5.27 -4.01
C VAL A 231 12.19 4.58 -5.02
N ARG A 232 12.95 3.57 -4.59
CA ARG A 232 13.88 2.82 -5.45
C ARG A 232 13.13 2.17 -6.61
N LEU A 233 12.00 1.50 -6.33
CA LEU A 233 11.16 0.89 -7.34
C LEU A 233 10.71 1.89 -8.40
N ILE A 234 10.13 3.02 -7.97
CA ILE A 234 9.57 4.02 -8.87
C ILE A 234 10.66 4.65 -9.73
N LEU A 235 11.81 5.02 -9.14
CA LEU A 235 12.92 5.60 -9.88
C LEU A 235 13.49 4.62 -10.92
N ARG A 236 13.57 3.33 -10.57
CA ARG A 236 14.08 2.28 -11.44
C ARG A 236 13.15 2.00 -12.62
N ASP A 237 11.84 2.06 -12.43
CA ASP A 237 10.89 1.54 -13.43
C ASP A 237 10.16 2.64 -14.23
N ALA A 238 9.94 3.84 -13.65
CA ALA A 238 9.14 4.88 -14.29
C ALA A 238 9.95 5.69 -15.33
N LYS A 239 9.94 5.25 -16.59
CA LYS A 239 10.66 5.89 -17.71
C LYS A 239 10.16 7.28 -18.08
N ALA A 240 8.89 7.57 -17.83
CA ALA A 240 8.26 8.87 -18.13
C ALA A 240 8.32 9.86 -16.96
N LEU A 241 8.98 9.50 -15.85
CA LEU A 241 8.95 10.27 -14.61
C LEU A 241 9.67 11.60 -14.78
N GLN A 242 8.96 12.70 -14.54
CA GLN A 242 9.47 14.07 -14.64
C GLN A 242 9.80 14.63 -13.26
N MET A 243 8.97 14.32 -12.26
CA MET A 243 9.11 14.88 -10.92
C MET A 243 8.79 13.86 -9.84
N MET A 244 9.65 13.81 -8.81
CA MET A 244 9.38 13.14 -7.55
C MET A 244 9.47 14.18 -6.42
N ALA A 245 8.35 14.47 -5.78
CA ALA A 245 8.27 15.37 -4.64
C ALA A 245 8.29 14.57 -3.34
N ILE A 246 9.23 14.90 -2.46
CA ILE A 246 9.39 14.35 -1.11
C ILE A 246 9.09 15.47 -0.13
N ILE A 247 7.93 15.39 0.52
CA ILE A 247 7.56 16.30 1.60
C ILE A 247 7.92 15.58 2.89
N TYR A 248 9.01 16.05 3.50
CA TYR A 248 9.53 15.48 4.73
C TYR A 248 8.66 15.93 5.90
N TYR A 249 8.28 14.97 6.74
CA TYR A 249 7.54 15.24 7.97
C TYR A 249 8.48 14.98 9.15
N ASP A 250 8.85 16.04 9.85
CA ASP A 250 9.76 15.94 10.98
C ASP A 250 9.00 15.43 12.20
N THR A 251 9.03 14.12 12.42
CA THR A 251 8.55 13.50 13.65
C THR A 251 9.72 12.86 14.37
N HIS A 252 10.41 13.66 15.19
CA HIS A 252 11.37 13.19 16.17
C HIS A 252 10.80 12.19 17.21
N LEU A 253 9.53 11.78 17.13
CA LEU A 253 8.80 11.18 18.25
C LEU A 253 8.32 9.73 18.08
N CYS A 254 8.49 9.05 16.94
CA CYS A 254 7.78 7.77 16.76
C CYS A 254 8.47 6.64 16.00
N TYR A 255 9.71 6.77 15.50
CA TYR A 255 10.27 5.74 14.63
C TYR A 255 11.77 5.50 14.85
N VAL A 256 12.12 4.22 14.95
CA VAL A 256 13.50 3.73 14.91
C VAL A 256 13.95 3.69 13.44
N ASN A 257 15.23 3.95 13.16
CA ASN A 257 15.82 3.84 11.81
C ASN A 257 15.30 4.83 10.73
N VAL A 258 14.74 5.98 11.12
CA VAL A 258 14.39 7.05 10.19
C VAL A 258 15.63 7.79 9.71
N LYS A 259 15.76 7.93 8.39
CA LYS A 259 16.83 8.72 7.76
C LYS A 259 16.58 10.21 7.93
N SER A 260 17.64 10.95 8.24
CA SER A 260 17.58 12.40 8.27
C SER A 260 17.32 12.95 6.86
N LYS A 261 16.72 14.15 6.75
CA LYS A 261 16.55 14.82 5.46
C LYS A 261 17.86 14.93 4.68
N LYS A 262 18.98 15.18 5.37
CA LYS A 262 20.31 15.28 4.76
C LYS A 262 20.76 13.95 4.16
N GLU A 263 20.63 12.86 4.90
CA GLU A 263 20.93 11.50 4.41
C GLU A 263 20.10 11.16 3.17
N LEU A 264 18.80 11.48 3.17
CA LEU A 264 17.94 11.24 2.02
C LEU A 264 18.37 12.06 0.79
N MET A 265 18.78 13.31 0.99
CA MET A 265 19.28 14.17 -0.09
C MET A 265 20.60 13.67 -0.69
N GLU A 266 21.42 12.97 0.10
CA GLU A 266 22.69 12.37 -0.36
C GLU A 266 22.48 10.99 -1.01
N GLU A 267 21.60 10.16 -0.44
CA GLU A 267 21.38 8.78 -0.90
C GLU A 267 20.47 8.70 -2.14
N MET A 268 19.32 9.37 -2.17
CA MET A 268 18.33 9.19 -3.25
C MET A 268 18.88 9.50 -4.66
N PRO A 269 19.76 10.49 -4.88
CA PRO A 269 20.37 10.73 -6.19
C PRO A 269 21.24 9.59 -6.72
N THR A 270 21.74 8.72 -5.83
CA THR A 270 22.60 7.56 -6.17
C THR A 270 21.80 6.39 -6.74
N PHE A 271 20.48 6.38 -6.56
CA PHE A 271 19.66 5.27 -7.04
C PHE A 271 19.61 5.20 -8.57
N PRO A 272 19.57 3.98 -9.15
CA PRO A 272 19.33 3.81 -10.58
C PRO A 272 18.02 4.49 -11.00
N ARG A 273 18.08 5.23 -12.11
CA ARG A 273 16.94 5.98 -12.65
C ARG A 273 16.66 5.56 -14.09
N ALA A 274 15.43 5.12 -14.35
CA ALA A 274 14.93 4.90 -15.71
C ALA A 274 14.73 6.22 -16.47
N SER A 275 14.35 7.28 -15.75
CA SER A 275 14.19 8.62 -16.32
C SER A 275 15.38 9.51 -15.96
N PRO A 276 16.25 9.88 -16.93
CA PRO A 276 17.39 10.77 -16.68
C PRO A 276 16.96 12.23 -16.41
N SER A 277 15.74 12.61 -16.80
CA SER A 277 15.20 13.97 -16.62
C SER A 277 14.40 14.13 -15.33
N CYS A 278 14.24 13.07 -14.53
CA CYS A 278 13.50 13.13 -13.27
C CYS A 278 14.18 14.07 -12.27
N VAL A 279 13.41 15.07 -11.81
CA VAL A 279 13.81 15.97 -10.73
C VAL A 279 13.26 15.48 -9.41
N ILE A 280 14.13 15.21 -8.45
CA ILE A 280 13.76 14.92 -7.06
C ILE A 280 13.73 16.24 -6.29
N LYS A 281 12.57 16.65 -5.81
CA LYS A 281 12.36 17.88 -5.04
C LYS A 281 12.05 17.53 -3.60
N PHE A 282 12.84 18.08 -2.68
CA PHE A 282 12.59 17.99 -1.25
C PHE A 282 11.88 19.26 -0.77
N CYS A 283 10.75 19.08 -0.10
CA CYS A 283 9.96 20.14 0.51
C CYS A 283 9.85 19.88 2.01
N CYS A 284 9.75 20.93 2.81
CA CYS A 284 9.28 20.85 4.18
C CYS A 284 7.82 21.32 4.20
N LYS A 285 6.98 20.70 5.03
CA LYS A 285 5.73 21.36 5.45
C LYS A 285 6.15 22.41 6.49
N ASP A 286 5.92 23.67 6.17
CA ASP A 286 6.04 24.78 7.12
C ASP A 286 4.98 24.65 8.24
#